data_AF-F0Q2X0-F1
#
_entry.id   AF-F0Q2X0-F1
#
_cell.length_a   1.000
_cell.length_b   1.000
_cell.length_c   1.000
_cell.angle_alpha   90.00
_cell.angle_beta   90.00
_cell.angle_gamma   90.00
#
_symmetry.space_group_name_H-M   'P 1'
#
loop_
_entity.id
_entity.type
_entity.pdbx_description
1 polymer ?
#
loop_
_entity_poly.entity_id
_entity_poly.type
_entity_poly.pdbx_seq_one_letter_code
_entity_poly.pdbx_strand_id
1 'polypeptide(L)'
;MDVLAPEELSLHLLREADARHKPLSDIVLAGQRTGRTVEAALLEAAFRCDSGYLLFTTDDVPDEEFLGIHLFSPSLELLDSATLGGMYSTGSFLLLGVEGTDTVRFRFIGGTDWRLRVLPRPRLRVPLMPEARGVSRPLGFSRRFEITGRPQRELSD
;
A
#
# COMPACT_ATOMS: atom_id res chain seq x y z
N MET A 1 -2.84 11.46 -11.68
CA MET A 1 -2.39 10.92 -10.39
C MET A 1 -1.07 11.56 -10.12
N ASP A 2 -0.96 12.20 -8.98
CA ASP A 2 0.17 13.05 -8.65
C ASP A 2 0.87 12.47 -7.43
N VAL A 3 2.20 12.40 -7.48
CA VAL A 3 3.02 12.03 -6.32
C VAL A 3 2.95 13.18 -5.33
N LEU A 4 2.70 12.87 -4.06
CA LEU A 4 2.65 13.86 -2.99
C LEU A 4 4.00 13.92 -2.28
N ALA A 5 4.45 15.14 -2.00
CA ALA A 5 5.63 15.37 -1.18
C ALA A 5 5.32 15.14 0.32
N PRO A 6 6.34 14.88 1.16
CA PRO A 6 6.13 14.65 2.60
C PRO A 6 5.45 15.81 3.34
N GLU A 7 5.61 17.04 2.84
CA GLU A 7 4.95 18.23 3.39
C GLU A 7 3.45 18.25 3.09
N GLU A 8 3.03 17.60 2.00
CA GLU A 8 1.62 17.49 1.60
C GLU A 8 0.92 16.34 2.33
N LEU A 9 1.56 15.16 2.41
CA LEU A 9 1.03 14.00 3.14
C LEU A 9 2.17 13.22 3.80
N SER A 10 2.06 13.02 5.11
CA SER A 10 2.99 12.22 5.91
C SER A 10 2.26 11.38 6.94
N LEU A 11 3.01 10.53 7.64
CA LEU A 11 2.52 9.77 8.79
C LEU A 11 3.19 10.27 10.06
N HIS A 12 2.43 10.31 11.15
CA HIS A 12 2.97 10.52 12.48
C HIS A 12 2.71 9.27 13.32
N LEU A 13 3.79 8.60 13.73
CA LEU A 13 3.74 7.39 14.53
C LEU A 13 3.10 7.66 15.89
N LEU A 14 2.01 6.96 16.19
CA LEU A 14 1.31 7.00 17.46
C LEU A 14 1.72 5.85 18.39
N ARG A 15 2.02 4.69 17.80
CA ARG A 15 2.41 3.48 18.50
C ARG A 15 3.35 2.67 17.63
N GLU A 16 4.49 2.29 18.18
CA GLU A 16 5.42 1.34 17.58
C GLU A 16 4.81 -0.08 17.49
N ALA A 17 5.40 -0.93 16.66
CA ALA A 17 5.04 -2.34 16.63
C ALA A 17 5.39 -3.01 17.97
N ASP A 18 4.55 -3.94 18.42
CA ASP A 18 4.87 -4.82 19.54
C ASP A 18 4.49 -6.27 19.20
N ALA A 19 4.75 -7.20 20.12
CA ALA A 19 4.46 -8.63 19.91
C ALA A 19 2.98 -8.97 19.63
N ARG A 20 2.05 -8.02 19.79
CA ARG A 20 0.61 -8.21 19.66
C ARG A 20 -0.05 -7.24 18.67
N HIS A 21 0.62 -6.14 18.34
CA HIS A 21 0.03 -5.07 17.56
C HIS A 21 0.96 -4.58 16.47
N LYS A 22 0.38 -4.34 15.30
CA LYS A 22 0.99 -3.54 14.24
C LYS A 22 1.21 -2.10 14.72
N PRO A 23 2.21 -1.41 14.14
CA PRO A 23 2.39 0.01 14.37
C PRO A 23 1.15 0.77 13.92
N LEU A 24 0.88 1.90 14.57
CA LEU A 24 -0.26 2.74 14.26
C LEU A 24 0.22 4.17 14.05
N SER A 25 -0.18 4.76 12.95
CA SER A 25 0.15 6.14 12.61
C SER A 25 -1.09 6.96 12.30
N ASP A 26 -1.01 8.25 12.55
CA ASP A 26 -2.00 9.24 12.10
C ASP A 26 -1.59 9.83 10.76
N ILE A 27 -2.57 10.04 9.90
CA ILE A 27 -2.37 10.67 8.61
C ILE A 27 -2.26 12.17 8.83
N VAL A 28 -1.14 12.76 8.41
CA VAL A 28 -0.89 14.20 8.45
C VAL A 28 -1.10 14.75 7.05
N LEU A 29 -1.99 15.73 6.89
CA LEU A 29 -2.22 16.45 5.63
C LEU A 29 -1.80 17.90 5.80
N ALA A 30 -0.91 18.39 4.93
CA ALA A 30 -0.39 19.76 4.97
C ALA A 30 0.11 20.16 6.38
N GLY A 31 0.82 19.25 7.06
CA GLY A 31 1.32 19.43 8.42
C GLY A 31 0.27 19.36 9.53
N GLN A 32 -1.00 19.07 9.24
CA GLN A 32 -2.06 18.97 10.23
C GLN A 32 -2.45 17.50 10.49
N ARG A 33 -2.50 17.13 11.77
CA ARG A 33 -3.00 15.84 12.25
C ARG A 33 -4.48 15.71 11.90
N THR A 34 -4.87 14.63 11.24
CA THR A 34 -6.25 14.45 10.76
C THR A 34 -7.11 13.66 11.75
N GLY A 35 -6.49 12.96 12.70
CA GLY A 35 -7.19 12.03 13.59
C GLY A 35 -7.61 10.73 12.91
N ARG A 36 -7.26 10.54 11.64
CA ARG A 36 -7.47 9.30 10.88
C ARG A 36 -6.19 8.48 10.93
N THR A 37 -6.35 7.18 11.15
CA THR A 37 -5.22 6.29 11.40
C THR A 37 -5.04 5.25 10.30
N VAL A 38 -3.80 4.77 10.17
CA VAL A 38 -3.41 3.63 9.35
C VAL A 38 -2.48 2.74 10.17
N GLU A 39 -2.63 1.42 10.03
CA GLU A 39 -1.70 0.45 10.61
C GLU A 39 -0.44 0.39 9.75
N ALA A 40 0.55 1.21 10.13
CA ALA A 40 1.85 1.32 9.50
C ALA A 40 2.78 2.18 10.36
N ALA A 41 4.09 1.98 10.22
CA ALA A 41 5.11 2.85 10.83
C ALA A 41 5.56 3.95 9.87
N LEU A 42 5.83 3.59 8.62
CA LEU A 42 6.45 4.46 7.63
C LEU A 42 5.61 4.61 6.37
N LEU A 43 5.76 5.77 5.72
CA LEU A 43 5.17 6.09 4.44
C LEU A 43 6.26 6.03 3.36
N GLU A 44 6.16 5.05 2.47
CA GLU A 44 7.09 4.85 1.35
C GLU A 44 6.77 5.77 0.17
N ALA A 45 5.47 5.96 -0.11
CA ALA A 45 4.99 6.89 -1.11
C ALA A 45 3.51 7.23 -0.87
N ALA A 46 3.13 8.43 -1.30
CA ALA A 46 1.74 8.86 -1.33
C ALA A 46 1.38 9.47 -2.69
N PHE A 47 0.14 9.24 -3.11
CA PHE A 47 -0.37 9.74 -4.37
C PHE A 47 -1.76 10.33 -4.18
N ARG A 48 -2.02 11.44 -4.87
CA ARG A 48 -3.37 11.97 -5.07
C ARG A 48 -3.94 11.44 -6.38
N CYS A 49 -5.14 10.88 -6.31
CA CYS A 49 -5.87 10.37 -7.46
C CYS A 49 -7.35 10.78 -7.38
N ASP A 50 -8.12 10.53 -8.44
CA ASP A 50 -9.53 10.92 -8.50
C ASP A 50 -10.38 10.32 -7.37
N SER A 51 -9.97 9.17 -6.82
CA SER A 51 -10.66 8.50 -5.71
C SER A 51 -10.24 8.99 -4.32
N GLY A 52 -9.21 9.84 -4.20
CA GLY A 52 -8.63 10.31 -2.95
C GLY A 52 -7.13 10.05 -2.85
N TYR A 53 -6.69 9.43 -1.77
CA TYR A 53 -5.26 9.25 -1.44
C TYR A 53 -4.86 7.78 -1.49
N LEU A 54 -3.82 7.46 -2.25
CA LEU A 54 -3.22 6.14 -2.29
C LEU A 54 -1.89 6.17 -1.52
N LEU A 55 -1.79 5.35 -0.49
CA LEU A 55 -0.64 5.29 0.41
C LEU A 55 0.05 3.93 0.26
N PHE A 56 1.37 3.97 0.21
CA PHE A 56 2.26 2.82 0.28
C PHE A 56 3.04 2.91 1.58
N THR A 57 2.99 1.87 2.40
CA THR A 57 3.48 1.91 3.77
C THR A 57 4.23 0.65 4.18
N THR A 58 5.08 0.75 5.18
CA THR A 58 5.80 -0.36 5.80
C THR A 58 5.69 -0.29 7.32
N ASP A 59 5.87 -1.44 7.98
CA ASP A 59 5.73 -1.57 9.43
C ASP A 59 7.04 -1.29 10.19
N ASP A 60 8.16 -1.06 9.49
CA ASP A 60 9.51 -0.86 10.07
C ASP A 60 9.92 -1.98 11.05
N VAL A 61 9.54 -3.22 10.71
CA VAL A 61 9.85 -4.42 11.49
C VAL A 61 11.05 -5.13 10.85
N PRO A 62 12.16 -5.32 11.58
CA PRO A 62 13.31 -6.07 11.07
C PRO A 62 12.90 -7.46 10.57
N ASP A 63 13.46 -7.88 9.44
CA ASP A 63 13.26 -9.20 8.81
C ASP A 63 11.82 -9.49 8.32
N GLU A 64 10.87 -8.54 8.46
CA GLU A 64 9.49 -8.64 7.96
C GLU A 64 9.17 -7.51 6.98
N GLU A 65 9.34 -7.77 5.69
CA GLU A 65 9.09 -6.77 4.65
C GLU A 65 7.72 -6.96 4.00
N PHE A 66 6.72 -6.26 4.55
CA PHE A 66 5.38 -6.16 3.98
C PHE A 66 5.07 -4.73 3.56
N LEU A 67 4.63 -4.57 2.33
CA LEU A 67 4.14 -3.31 1.79
C LEU A 67 2.61 -3.23 1.98
N GLY A 68 2.18 -2.38 2.89
CA GLY A 68 0.80 -1.95 3.01
C GLY A 68 0.42 -1.02 1.86
N ILE A 69 -0.75 -1.24 1.27
CA ILE A 69 -1.28 -0.41 0.20
C ILE A 69 -2.71 -0.05 0.55
N HIS A 70 -2.96 1.24 0.77
CA HIS A 70 -4.21 1.74 1.30
C HIS A 70 -4.77 2.83 0.41
N LEU A 71 -6.00 2.66 -0.05
CA LEU A 71 -6.74 3.70 -0.76
C LEU A 71 -7.74 4.34 0.20
N PHE A 72 -7.63 5.64 0.38
CA PHE A 72 -8.53 6.46 1.16
C PHE A 72 -9.35 7.38 0.27
N SER A 73 -10.57 7.69 0.71
CA SER A 73 -11.40 8.74 0.10
C SER A 73 -10.78 10.13 0.35
N PRO A 74 -11.29 11.20 -0.29
CA PRO A 74 -10.87 12.56 0.04
C PRO A 74 -11.13 12.96 1.50
N SER A 75 -12.11 12.32 2.16
CA SER A 75 -12.42 12.48 3.58
C SER A 75 -11.65 11.53 4.50
N LEU A 76 -10.63 10.83 3.95
CA LEU A 76 -9.77 9.88 4.64
C LEU A 76 -10.52 8.67 5.24
N GLU A 77 -11.58 8.22 4.57
CA GLU A 77 -12.21 6.92 4.85
C GLU A 77 -11.50 5.83 4.06
N LEU A 78 -11.17 4.71 4.69
CA LEU A 78 -10.52 3.59 4.01
C LEU A 78 -11.47 2.95 2.99
N LEU A 79 -11.12 3.03 1.71
CA LEU A 79 -11.91 2.50 0.60
C LEU A 79 -11.48 1.09 0.18
N ASP A 80 -10.18 0.80 0.24
CA ASP A 80 -9.61 -0.50 -0.12
C ASP A 80 -8.22 -0.65 0.49
N SER A 81 -7.79 -1.88 0.75
CA SER A 81 -6.50 -2.20 1.34
C SER A 81 -5.97 -3.52 0.80
N ALA A 82 -4.66 -3.60 0.64
CA ALA A 82 -3.95 -4.82 0.30
C ALA A 82 -2.58 -4.81 0.97
N THR A 83 -2.03 -6.00 1.17
CA THR A 83 -0.65 -6.18 1.60
C THR A 83 0.09 -6.95 0.52
N LEU A 84 1.26 -6.45 0.13
CA LEU A 84 2.17 -7.13 -0.77
C LEU A 84 3.41 -7.57 0.01
N GLY A 85 3.71 -8.86 0.00
CA GLY A 85 4.89 -9.41 0.67
C GLY A 85 4.83 -10.93 0.74
N GLY A 86 5.85 -11.52 1.36
CA GLY A 86 5.93 -12.95 1.57
C GLY A 86 6.96 -13.26 2.66
N MET A 87 6.77 -14.40 3.34
CA MET A 87 7.78 -14.86 4.30
C MET A 87 9.14 -14.99 3.61
N TYR A 88 10.20 -14.54 4.28
CA TYR A 88 11.59 -14.63 3.81
C TYR A 88 11.92 -13.81 2.55
N SER A 89 11.11 -12.81 2.21
CA SER A 89 11.42 -11.87 1.13
C SER A 89 12.00 -10.58 1.71
N THR A 90 13.19 -10.19 1.30
CA THR A 90 13.69 -8.83 1.53
C THR A 90 13.13 -7.92 0.44
N GLY A 91 12.27 -6.99 0.83
CA GLY A 91 11.69 -5.98 -0.05
C GLY A 91 12.34 -4.64 0.18
N SER A 92 12.50 -3.84 -0.88
CA SER A 92 12.73 -2.39 -0.74
C SER A 92 11.81 -1.68 -1.70
N PHE A 93 11.05 -0.71 -1.19
CA PHE A 93 10.15 0.04 -2.04
C PHE A 93 10.96 0.93 -3.00
N LEU A 94 10.67 0.80 -4.29
CA LEU A 94 11.23 1.67 -5.32
C LEU A 94 10.13 2.09 -6.27
N LEU A 95 9.80 3.39 -6.28
CA LEU A 95 8.89 3.97 -7.25
C LEU A 95 9.54 3.97 -8.65
N LEU A 96 8.91 3.31 -9.62
CA LEU A 96 9.34 3.32 -11.02
C LEU A 96 8.66 4.43 -11.83
N GLY A 97 7.47 4.86 -11.42
CA GLY A 97 6.75 5.98 -12.02
C GLY A 97 5.24 5.85 -11.99
N VAL A 98 4.57 6.86 -12.53
CA VAL A 98 3.11 6.92 -12.69
C VAL A 98 2.78 6.85 -14.18
N GLU A 99 1.81 6.01 -14.54
CA GLU A 99 1.29 5.89 -15.90
C GLU A 99 -0.13 6.48 -15.96
N GLY A 100 -0.31 7.54 -16.75
CA GLY A 100 -1.61 8.19 -16.91
C GLY A 100 -2.15 8.78 -15.59
N THR A 101 -3.43 8.58 -15.32
CA THR A 101 -4.11 9.17 -14.14
C THR A 101 -4.47 8.16 -13.05
N ASP A 102 -4.19 6.87 -13.24
CA ASP A 102 -4.72 5.81 -12.37
C ASP A 102 -3.71 4.71 -12.00
N THR A 103 -2.50 4.72 -12.58
CA THR A 103 -1.58 3.59 -12.45
C THR A 103 -0.24 4.00 -11.83
N VAL A 104 0.22 3.23 -10.84
CA VAL A 104 1.57 3.32 -10.25
C VAL A 104 2.37 2.09 -10.63
N ARG A 105 3.64 2.28 -11.00
CA ARG A 105 4.64 1.22 -11.16
C ARG A 105 5.71 1.32 -10.09
N PHE A 106 6.05 0.19 -9.50
CA PHE A 106 7.01 0.13 -8.40
C PHE A 106 7.69 -1.23 -8.35
N ARG A 107 8.80 -1.33 -7.62
CA ARG A 107 9.38 -2.59 -7.16
C ARG A 107 9.25 -2.68 -5.64
N PHE A 108 9.18 -3.90 -5.15
CA PHE A 108 9.21 -4.18 -3.72
C PHE A 108 9.98 -5.47 -3.46
N ILE A 109 9.35 -6.63 -3.68
CA ILE A 109 9.96 -7.95 -3.49
C ILE A 109 10.46 -8.59 -4.79
N GLY A 110 11.54 -9.38 -4.69
CA GLY A 110 12.01 -10.30 -5.73
C GLY A 110 12.29 -9.64 -7.09
N GLY A 111 12.77 -8.38 -7.08
CA GLY A 111 13.04 -7.60 -8.30
C GLY A 111 11.83 -7.40 -9.21
N THR A 112 10.62 -7.65 -8.72
CA THR A 112 9.41 -7.70 -9.55
C THR A 112 8.89 -6.29 -9.82
N ASP A 113 8.71 -5.96 -11.10
CA ASP A 113 7.97 -4.77 -11.53
C ASP A 113 6.48 -4.99 -11.27
N TRP A 114 5.96 -4.33 -10.23
CA TRP A 114 4.56 -4.30 -9.88
C TRP A 114 3.85 -3.15 -10.58
N ARG A 115 2.59 -3.39 -10.92
CA ARG A 115 1.66 -2.40 -11.44
C ARG A 115 0.41 -2.40 -10.57
N LEU A 116 0.12 -1.26 -9.97
CA LEU A 116 -1.14 -0.99 -9.29
C LEU A 116 -1.99 -0.05 -10.13
N ARG A 117 -3.25 -0.42 -10.38
CA ARG A 117 -4.22 0.44 -11.06
C ARG A 117 -5.42 0.73 -10.17
N VAL A 118 -5.67 2.00 -9.89
CA VAL A 118 -6.87 2.49 -9.20
C VAL A 118 -8.07 2.40 -10.15
N LEU A 119 -9.16 1.84 -9.67
CA LEU A 119 -10.38 1.63 -10.44
C LEU A 119 -11.31 2.84 -10.25
N PRO A 120 -11.95 3.35 -11.32
CA PRO A 120 -12.87 4.48 -11.23
C PRO A 120 -14.13 4.15 -10.42
N ARG A 121 -14.48 2.86 -10.30
CA ARG A 121 -15.62 2.36 -9.52
C ARG A 121 -15.23 1.05 -8.82
N PRO A 122 -15.89 0.70 -7.69
CA PRO A 122 -15.69 -0.60 -7.06
C PRO A 122 -16.01 -1.73 -8.03
N ARG A 123 -15.13 -2.73 -8.09
CA ARG A 123 -15.40 -3.98 -8.80
C ARG A 123 -15.71 -5.08 -7.79
N LEU A 124 -16.70 -5.92 -8.11
CA LEU A 124 -17.03 -7.08 -7.30
C LEU A 124 -15.82 -8.01 -7.23
N ARG A 125 -15.57 -8.53 -6.03
CA ARG A 125 -14.56 -9.54 -5.75
C ARG A 125 -15.23 -10.70 -5.03
N VAL A 126 -14.86 -11.92 -5.39
CA VAL A 126 -15.22 -13.10 -4.61
C VAL A 126 -14.21 -13.22 -3.46
N PRO A 127 -14.64 -13.23 -2.19
CA PRO A 127 -13.76 -13.48 -1.06
C PRO A 127 -12.97 -14.78 -1.28
N LEU A 128 -11.69 -14.79 -0.89
CA LEU A 128 -10.80 -15.97 -0.93
C LEU A 128 -10.36 -16.45 -2.33
N MET A 129 -10.72 -15.76 -3.42
CA MET A 129 -10.08 -16.06 -4.72
C MET A 129 -8.61 -15.60 -4.74
N PRO A 130 -7.70 -16.37 -5.38
CA PRO A 130 -6.29 -16.01 -5.46
C PRO A 130 -6.08 -14.70 -6.21
N GLU A 131 -5.35 -13.76 -5.61
CA GLU A 131 -4.81 -12.60 -6.32
C GLU A 131 -3.44 -12.94 -6.93
N ALA A 132 -2.72 -11.93 -7.46
CA ALA A 132 -1.32 -12.11 -7.83
C ALA A 132 -0.53 -12.66 -6.62
N ARG A 133 0.43 -13.56 -6.89
CA ARG A 133 1.25 -14.18 -5.84
C ARG A 133 1.87 -13.10 -4.95
N GLY A 134 1.77 -13.24 -3.63
CA GLY A 134 2.30 -12.27 -2.66
C GLY A 134 1.34 -11.13 -2.32
N VAL A 135 0.18 -11.03 -2.98
CA VAL A 135 -0.86 -10.06 -2.63
C VAL A 135 -1.92 -10.73 -1.75
N SER A 136 -2.17 -10.13 -0.58
CA SER A 136 -3.27 -10.50 0.31
C SER A 136 -4.17 -9.30 0.57
N ARG A 137 -5.43 -9.55 0.93
CA ARG A 137 -6.41 -8.51 1.24
C ARG A 137 -7.29 -8.92 2.42
N PRO A 138 -7.81 -7.95 3.18
CA PRO A 138 -8.89 -8.19 4.11
C PRO A 138 -10.11 -8.85 3.43
N LEU A 139 -10.95 -9.49 4.24
CA LEU A 139 -12.22 -10.04 3.75
C LEU A 139 -13.11 -8.91 3.22
N GLY A 140 -13.65 -9.10 2.02
CA GLY A 140 -14.47 -8.08 1.37
C GLY A 140 -14.96 -8.52 -0.02
N PHE A 141 -16.09 -7.94 -0.41
CA PHE A 141 -16.79 -8.24 -1.68
C PHE A 141 -16.46 -7.25 -2.79
N SER A 142 -15.61 -6.27 -2.53
CA SER A 142 -15.24 -5.28 -3.54
C SER A 142 -13.77 -4.91 -3.45
N ARG A 143 -13.22 -4.42 -4.56
CA ARG A 143 -11.91 -3.79 -4.64
C ARG A 143 -11.99 -2.49 -5.43
N ARG A 144 -11.14 -1.54 -5.09
CA ARG A 144 -10.97 -0.24 -5.74
C ARG A 144 -9.61 -0.10 -6.42
N PHE A 145 -8.72 -1.08 -6.28
CA PHE A 145 -7.53 -1.16 -7.12
C PHE A 145 -7.17 -2.61 -7.46
N GLU A 146 -6.34 -2.77 -8.48
CA GLU A 146 -5.80 -4.05 -8.94
C GLU A 146 -4.28 -4.02 -8.82
N ILE A 147 -3.70 -5.07 -8.24
CA ILE A 147 -2.24 -5.25 -8.21
C ILE A 147 -1.91 -6.40 -9.16
N THR A 148 -0.98 -6.14 -10.07
CA THR A 148 -0.48 -7.12 -11.01
C THR A 148 1.05 -7.11 -10.99
N GLY A 149 1.64 -8.28 -11.04
CA GLY A 149 3.08 -8.48 -11.10
C GLY A 149 3.34 -9.90 -11.55
N ARG A 150 4.49 -10.14 -12.15
CA ARG A 150 4.95 -11.48 -12.55
C ARG A 150 6.20 -11.83 -11.76
N PRO A 151 6.06 -12.21 -10.48
CA PRO A 151 7.21 -12.61 -9.69
C PRO A 151 7.85 -13.84 -10.33
N GLN A 152 9.14 -13.73 -10.66
CA GLN A 152 9.93 -14.90 -11.03
C GLN A 152 10.13 -15.76 -9.77
N ARG A 153 10.12 -17.08 -9.94
CA ARG A 153 10.55 -17.97 -8.85
C ARG A 153 12.03 -17.69 -8.62
N GLU A 154 12.40 -17.32 -7.40
CA GLU A 154 13.79 -17.47 -6.97
C GLU A 154 14.12 -18.96 -7.09
N LEU A 155 15.03 -19.30 -8.00
CA LEU A 155 15.66 -20.61 -8.01
C LEU A 155 16.49 -20.67 -6.74
N SER A 156 16.04 -21.46 -5.77
CA SER A 156 16.89 -21.87 -4.66
C SER A 156 18.03 -22.70 -5.25
N ASP A 157 19.24 -22.15 -5.27
CA ASP A 157 20.48 -22.91 -5.46
C ASP A 157 20.79 -23.74 -4.20
#